data_AF-A0A6N7Y0S2-F1
#
_entry.id   AF-A0A6N7Y0S2-F1
#
_cell.length_a   1.000
_cell.length_b   1.000
_cell.length_c   1.000
_cell.angle_alpha   90.00
_cell.angle_beta   90.00
_cell.angle_gamma   90.00
#
_symmetry.space_group_name_H-M   'P 1'
#
loop_
_entity.id
_entity.type
_entity.pdbx_description
1 polymer ?
#
loop_
_entity_poly.entity_id
_entity_poly.type
_entity_poly.pdbx_seq_one_letter_code
_entity_poly.pdbx_strand_id
1 'polypeptide(L)'
;MMSMCPICFELYSDLWSKPCCNCESKTISLSVELIGVVQMFLNRGFIVVGASSTTHENQEGIGKNTHIRIDFGAKYPEAIFYELPPDWLISGYHLVKNNQVLESELSMLGCVCRHPPSESDNLSIEFDKLLTISNLEVWLKSKDPEACKAILILAGYL
;
A
#
# COMPACT_ATOMS: atom_id res chain seq x y z
N MET A 1 -10.09 -9.36 -4.00
CA MET A 1 -8.69 -9.39 -3.52
C MET A 1 -7.89 -10.26 -4.48
N MET A 2 -6.77 -9.78 -4.99
CA MET A 2 -5.88 -10.49 -5.92
C MET A 2 -4.55 -10.83 -5.23
N SER A 3 -3.72 -11.67 -5.84
CA SER A 3 -2.39 -12.03 -5.34
C SER A 3 -1.29 -11.75 -6.38
N MET A 4 -0.13 -11.25 -5.95
CA MET A 4 1.00 -10.88 -6.83
C MET A 4 2.36 -11.38 -6.29
N CYS A 5 3.23 -12.00 -7.12
CA CYS A 5 4.62 -12.38 -6.76
C CYS A 5 5.55 -11.18 -7.07
N PRO A 6 6.26 -10.58 -6.07
CA PRO A 6 7.15 -9.44 -6.30
C PRO A 6 8.29 -9.75 -7.28
N ILE A 7 8.83 -10.97 -7.22
CA ILE A 7 9.92 -11.42 -8.11
C ILE A 7 9.42 -11.57 -9.56
N CYS A 8 8.24 -12.17 -9.75
CA CYS A 8 7.65 -12.28 -11.09
C CYS A 8 7.34 -10.90 -11.68
N PHE A 9 7.03 -9.91 -10.84
CA PHE A 9 6.85 -8.53 -11.29
C PHE A 9 8.16 -7.90 -11.78
N GLU A 10 9.25 -8.03 -11.00
CA GLU A 10 10.57 -7.52 -11.41
C GLU A 10 11.02 -8.10 -12.75
N LEU A 11 10.74 -9.39 -12.99
CA LEU A 11 11.14 -10.09 -14.21
C LEU A 11 10.17 -9.92 -15.38
N TYR A 12 8.87 -9.72 -15.11
CA TYR A 12 7.80 -9.75 -16.12
C TYR A 12 6.72 -8.70 -15.85
N SER A 13 7.12 -7.42 -15.78
CA SER A 13 6.20 -6.30 -15.51
C SER A 13 5.00 -6.20 -16.47
N ASP A 14 5.06 -6.82 -17.65
CA ASP A 14 4.00 -6.78 -18.67
C ASP A 14 3.02 -7.97 -18.62
N LEU A 15 3.31 -9.02 -17.84
CA LEU A 15 2.53 -10.28 -17.81
C LEU A 15 1.70 -10.42 -16.51
N TRP A 16 0.84 -9.44 -16.25
CA TRP A 16 0.11 -9.25 -14.98
C TRP A 16 -0.91 -10.31 -14.56
N SER A 17 -1.43 -11.12 -15.49
CA SER A 17 -2.53 -12.03 -15.19
C SER A 17 -2.10 -13.47 -14.91
N LYS A 18 -0.80 -13.76 -14.95
CA LYS A 18 -0.31 -15.12 -14.71
C LYS A 18 -0.02 -15.31 -13.21
N PRO A 19 -0.65 -16.30 -12.55
CA PRO A 19 -0.22 -16.69 -11.21
C PRO A 19 1.26 -17.06 -11.26
N CYS A 20 1.97 -16.74 -10.17
CA CYS A 20 3.37 -17.08 -9.89
C CYS A 20 3.81 -18.34 -10.65
N CYS A 21 4.76 -18.19 -11.58
CA CYS A 21 5.26 -19.28 -12.42
C CYS A 21 6.27 -20.18 -11.66
N ASN A 22 6.01 -20.53 -10.40
CA ASN A 22 6.90 -21.34 -9.56
C ASN A 22 8.11 -20.57 -8.94
N CYS A 23 7.97 -19.25 -8.68
CA CYS A 23 9.03 -18.40 -8.08
C CYS A 23 9.33 -18.72 -6.60
N GLU A 24 8.61 -19.66 -5.96
CA GLU A 24 8.57 -19.96 -4.50
C GLU A 24 8.32 -18.77 -3.56
N SER A 25 8.29 -17.54 -4.08
CA SER A 25 8.15 -16.34 -3.25
C SER A 25 6.71 -16.10 -2.81
N LYS A 26 6.59 -15.48 -1.64
CA LYS A 26 5.32 -15.18 -0.98
C LYS A 26 4.53 -14.16 -1.81
N THR A 27 3.30 -14.51 -2.15
CA THR A 27 2.39 -13.61 -2.87
C THR A 27 1.84 -12.52 -1.94
N ILE A 28 1.75 -11.29 -2.45
CA ILE A 28 1.14 -10.14 -1.79
C ILE A 28 -0.35 -10.16 -2.07
N SER A 29 -1.19 -10.06 -1.03
CA SER A 29 -2.63 -9.83 -1.18
C SER A 29 -2.90 -8.35 -1.45
N LEU A 30 -3.63 -8.02 -2.52
CA LEU A 30 -3.88 -6.63 -2.91
C LEU A 30 -5.27 -6.33 -3.50
N SER A 31 -5.75 -5.11 -3.27
CA SER A 31 -6.90 -4.51 -3.99
C SER A 31 -6.45 -4.02 -5.37
N VAL A 32 -7.30 -4.20 -6.40
CA VAL A 32 -6.95 -3.98 -7.82
C VAL A 32 -6.53 -2.53 -8.08
N GLU A 33 -7.24 -1.60 -7.48
CA GLU A 33 -6.98 -0.16 -7.59
C GLU A 33 -5.62 0.26 -7.02
N LEU A 34 -4.97 -0.57 -6.19
CA LEU A 34 -3.67 -0.27 -5.59
C LEU A 34 -2.48 -0.87 -6.35
N ILE A 35 -2.70 -1.58 -7.46
CA ILE A 35 -1.61 -2.26 -8.18
C ILE A 35 -0.54 -1.25 -8.60
N GLY A 36 -0.93 -0.11 -9.20
CA GLY A 36 0.02 0.90 -9.68
C GLY A 36 0.91 1.43 -8.56
N VAL A 37 0.31 1.79 -7.43
CA VAL A 37 1.04 2.24 -6.23
C VAL A 37 1.99 1.16 -5.70
N VAL A 38 1.53 -0.08 -5.55
CA VAL A 38 2.38 -1.18 -5.05
C VAL A 38 3.58 -1.39 -5.97
N GLN A 39 3.38 -1.37 -7.28
CA GLN A 39 4.47 -1.50 -8.25
C GLN A 39 5.48 -0.36 -8.15
N MET A 40 5.01 0.86 -7.96
CA MET A 40 5.86 2.02 -7.78
C MET A 40 6.71 1.92 -6.51
N PHE A 41 6.19 1.34 -5.43
CA PHE A 41 6.96 1.05 -4.22
C PHE A 41 7.99 -0.06 -4.45
N LEU A 42 7.60 -1.18 -5.08
CA LEU A 42 8.52 -2.28 -5.40
C LEU A 42 9.68 -1.80 -6.29
N ASN A 43 9.40 -0.99 -7.31
CA ASN A 43 10.41 -0.40 -8.19
C ASN A 43 11.37 0.55 -7.46
N ARG A 44 10.99 1.07 -6.30
CA ARG A 44 11.81 1.92 -5.41
C ARG A 44 12.54 1.12 -4.33
N GLY A 45 12.42 -0.22 -4.34
CA GLY A 45 13.10 -1.12 -3.41
C GLY A 45 12.36 -1.35 -2.08
N PHE A 46 11.13 -0.86 -1.93
CA PHE A 46 10.35 -1.13 -0.72
C PHE A 46 9.85 -2.59 -0.73
N ILE A 47 9.86 -3.21 0.45
CA ILE A 47 9.29 -4.53 0.67
C ILE A 47 7.81 -4.33 1.03
N VAL A 48 6.91 -4.61 0.09
CA VAL A 48 5.46 -4.57 0.32
C VAL A 48 4.96 -5.99 0.63
N VAL A 49 4.13 -6.15 1.66
CA VAL A 49 3.57 -7.45 2.07
C VAL A 49 2.05 -7.53 1.96
N GLY A 50 1.38 -6.40 1.80
CA GLY A 50 -0.07 -6.33 1.60
C GLY A 50 -0.51 -4.96 1.14
N ALA A 51 -1.64 -4.90 0.45
CA ALA A 51 -2.34 -3.65 0.18
C ALA A 51 -3.85 -3.91 0.22
N SER A 52 -4.63 -2.99 0.78
CA SER A 52 -6.08 -3.16 0.80
C SER A 52 -6.79 -1.84 0.75
N SER A 53 -7.95 -1.86 0.12
CA SER A 53 -8.89 -0.77 0.05
C SER A 53 -10.25 -1.38 0.39
N THR A 54 -10.80 -1.00 1.54
CA THR A 54 -12.02 -1.59 2.09
C THR A 54 -12.97 -0.51 2.58
N THR A 55 -14.21 -0.57 2.12
CA THR A 55 -15.26 0.38 2.51
C THR A 55 -16.23 -0.29 3.47
N HIS A 56 -16.52 0.38 4.58
CA HIS A 56 -17.45 -0.08 5.62
C HIS A 56 -18.41 1.04 5.98
N GLU A 57 -19.55 0.70 6.56
CA GLU A 57 -20.42 1.71 7.17
C GLU A 57 -19.68 2.42 8.32
N ASN A 58 -19.94 3.72 8.47
CA ASN A 58 -19.42 4.46 9.61
C ASN A 58 -20.15 4.00 10.90
N GLN A 59 -19.61 4.38 12.08
CA GLN A 59 -20.17 3.94 13.37
C GLN A 59 -21.63 4.37 13.59
N GLU A 60 -22.09 5.40 12.88
CA GLU A 60 -23.45 5.92 12.95
C GLU A 60 -24.41 5.23 11.97
N GLY A 61 -23.91 4.45 11.01
CA GLY A 61 -24.69 3.76 9.98
C GLY A 61 -25.29 4.68 8.90
N ILE A 62 -24.93 5.96 8.88
CA ILE A 62 -25.51 6.97 7.96
C ILE A 62 -24.53 7.32 6.82
N GLY A 63 -23.25 7.01 6.97
CA GLY A 63 -22.21 7.24 5.97
C GLY A 63 -21.29 6.03 5.85
N LYS A 64 -20.20 6.18 5.10
CA LYS A 64 -19.21 5.10 4.90
C LYS A 64 -17.80 5.63 5.10
N ASN A 65 -16.88 4.74 5.43
CA ASN A 65 -15.46 5.02 5.51
C ASN A 65 -14.72 4.01 4.63
N THR A 66 -13.85 4.51 3.75
CA THR A 66 -12.90 3.67 3.02
C THR A 66 -11.54 3.74 3.70
N HIS A 67 -11.04 2.59 4.13
CA HIS A 67 -9.67 2.45 4.63
C HIS A 67 -8.79 1.95 3.49
N ILE A 68 -7.79 2.73 3.13
CA ILE A 68 -6.73 2.36 2.21
C ILE A 68 -5.47 2.11 3.02
N ARG A 69 -4.85 0.96 2.84
CA ARG A 69 -3.72 0.48 3.64
C ARG A 69 -2.67 -0.18 2.75
N ILE A 70 -1.41 0.13 2.97
CA ILE A 70 -0.25 -0.54 2.36
C ILE A 70 0.66 -0.99 3.49
N ASP A 71 0.89 -2.30 3.56
CA ASP A 71 1.71 -2.94 4.58
C ASP A 71 3.11 -3.19 4.06
N PHE A 72 4.11 -2.77 4.82
CA PHE A 72 5.51 -3.02 4.51
C PHE A 72 6.08 -4.19 5.30
N GLY A 73 7.02 -4.91 4.71
CA GLY A 73 7.75 -6.01 5.33
C GLY A 73 8.91 -5.57 6.22
N ALA A 74 9.09 -4.27 6.42
CA ALA A 74 10.10 -3.67 7.28
C ALA A 74 9.56 -2.41 7.98
N LYS A 75 10.22 -2.00 9.06
CA LYS A 75 10.01 -0.68 9.69
C LYS A 75 10.88 0.34 8.99
N TYR A 76 10.28 1.21 8.18
CA TYR A 76 10.97 2.30 7.50
C TYR A 76 10.92 3.59 8.32
N PRO A 77 11.99 4.42 8.30
CA PRO A 77 11.99 5.71 8.97
C PRO A 77 11.02 6.68 8.29
N GLU A 78 10.31 7.47 9.10
CA GLU A 78 9.30 8.44 8.63
C GLU A 78 9.88 9.47 7.64
N ALA A 79 11.17 9.81 7.78
CA ALA A 79 11.85 10.76 6.90
C ALA A 79 11.84 10.36 5.42
N ILE A 80 11.77 9.06 5.09
CA ILE A 80 11.65 8.60 3.69
C ILE A 80 10.29 8.99 3.08
N PHE A 81 9.29 9.18 3.94
CA PHE A 81 7.94 9.57 3.58
C PHE A 81 7.72 11.09 3.71
N TYR A 82 8.79 11.88 3.61
CA TYR A 82 8.68 13.33 3.61
C TYR A 82 7.81 13.83 2.43
N GLU A 83 6.94 14.80 2.74
CA GLU A 83 5.95 15.38 1.82
C GLU A 83 4.90 14.38 1.31
N LEU A 84 4.55 13.35 2.10
CA LEU A 84 3.37 12.54 1.80
C LEU A 84 2.14 13.43 1.50
N PRO A 85 1.25 13.01 0.60
CA PRO A 85 -0.03 13.69 0.45
C PRO A 85 -0.75 13.75 1.81
N PRO A 86 -1.51 14.82 2.07
CA PRO A 86 -2.03 15.13 3.41
C PRO A 86 -2.95 14.05 3.99
N ASP A 87 -3.58 13.25 3.14
CA ASP A 87 -4.50 12.18 3.54
C ASP A 87 -3.77 10.91 4.02
N TRP A 88 -2.46 10.83 3.78
CA TRP A 88 -1.65 9.65 4.05
C TRP A 88 -0.79 9.81 5.29
N LEU A 89 -0.78 8.77 6.11
CA LEU A 89 0.03 8.69 7.32
C LEU A 89 0.84 7.41 7.33
N ILE A 90 2.11 7.52 7.73
CA ILE A 90 2.95 6.37 8.05
C ILE A 90 2.75 6.04 9.53
N SER A 91 2.62 4.77 9.87
CA SER A 91 2.44 4.31 11.24
C SER A 91 3.12 2.96 11.47
N GLY A 92 3.52 2.70 12.71
CA GLY A 92 4.02 1.40 13.14
C GLY A 92 2.88 0.43 13.46
N TYR A 93 3.08 -0.87 13.17
CA TYR A 93 2.18 -1.93 13.61
C TYR A 93 2.97 -3.21 13.90
N HIS A 94 2.40 -4.09 14.73
CA HIS A 94 2.95 -5.41 14.96
C HIS A 94 2.09 -6.49 14.30
N LEU A 95 2.75 -7.52 13.76
CA LEU A 95 2.05 -8.71 13.30
C LEU A 95 1.60 -9.54 14.51
N VAL A 96 0.38 -10.05 14.46
CA VAL A 96 -0.14 -10.99 15.47
C VAL A 96 -0.30 -12.36 14.81
N LYS A 97 0.32 -13.38 15.40
CA LYS A 97 0.17 -14.78 14.98
C LYS A 97 -0.15 -15.64 16.19
N ASN A 98 -1.21 -16.45 16.12
CA ASN A 98 -1.65 -17.31 17.23
C ASN A 98 -1.82 -16.55 18.57
N ASN A 99 -2.42 -15.36 18.53
CA ASN A 99 -2.58 -14.44 19.68
C ASN A 99 -1.26 -13.97 20.32
N GLN A 100 -0.11 -14.15 19.66
CA GLN A 100 1.17 -13.59 20.08
C GLN A 100 1.57 -12.46 19.14
N VAL A 101 1.97 -11.34 19.74
CA VAL A 101 2.53 -10.19 19.02
C VAL A 101 3.97 -10.56 18.64
N LEU A 102 4.29 -10.49 17.35
CA LEU A 102 5.65 -10.65 16.87
C LEU A 102 6.46 -9.39 17.23
N GLU A 103 7.70 -9.58 17.69
CA GLU A 103 8.54 -8.50 18.21
C GLU A 103 8.85 -7.40 17.18
N SER A 104 8.94 -7.76 15.90
CA SER A 104 9.21 -6.81 14.84
C SER A 104 8.02 -5.88 14.61
N GLU A 105 8.19 -4.62 15.00
CA GLU A 105 7.36 -3.53 14.50
C GLU A 105 7.63 -3.35 13.01
N LEU A 106 6.56 -3.15 12.23
CA LEU A 106 6.57 -2.94 10.79
C LEU A 106 5.92 -1.60 10.46
N SER A 107 6.20 -1.06 9.27
CA SER A 107 5.57 0.17 8.82
C SER A 107 4.33 -0.11 7.97
N MET A 108 3.34 0.76 8.09
CA MET A 108 2.12 0.76 7.30
C MET A 108 1.82 2.19 6.85
N LEU A 109 1.52 2.38 5.56
CA LEU A 109 0.85 3.58 5.08
C LEU A 109 -0.65 3.39 5.15
N GLY A 110 -1.35 4.34 5.77
CA GLY A 110 -2.79 4.34 5.91
C GLY A 110 -3.41 5.66 5.48
N CYS A 111 -4.61 5.57 4.92
CA CYS A 111 -5.49 6.70 4.61
C CYS A 111 -6.94 6.30 4.91
N VAL A 112 -7.75 7.26 5.39
CA VAL A 112 -9.18 7.08 5.64
C VAL A 112 -9.97 8.12 4.86
N CYS A 113 -10.67 7.67 3.81
CA CYS A 113 -11.63 8.51 3.08
C CYS A 113 -12.98 8.45 3.80
N ARG A 114 -13.53 9.59 4.20
CA ARG A 114 -14.83 9.68 4.85
C ARG A 114 -15.89 10.07 3.82
N HIS A 115 -16.92 9.25 3.71
CA HIS A 115 -18.04 9.44 2.78
C HIS A 115 -19.28 9.85 3.58
N PRO A 116 -19.61 11.15 3.62
CA PRO A 116 -20.82 11.61 4.30
C PRO A 116 -22.07 11.01 3.63
N PRO A 117 -23.24 11.04 4.31
CA PRO A 117 -24.46 10.41 3.79
C PRO A 117 -24.82 10.82 2.35
N SER A 118 -24.62 12.09 2.03
CA SER A 118 -24.88 12.68 0.70
C SER A 118 -23.92 12.22 -0.41
N GLU A 119 -22.79 11.61 -0.05
CA GLU A 119 -21.69 11.22 -0.96
C GLU A 119 -21.29 9.76 -0.73
N SER A 120 -22.22 8.94 -0.21
CA SER A 120 -22.00 7.54 0.16
C SER A 120 -22.47 6.53 -0.90
N ASP A 121 -22.85 7.03 -2.08
CA ASP A 121 -23.14 6.20 -3.25
C ASP A 121 -21.83 5.66 -3.86
N ASN A 122 -21.95 4.61 -4.67
CA ASN A 122 -20.78 3.91 -5.19
C ASN A 122 -19.91 4.77 -6.11
N LEU A 123 -20.47 5.73 -6.85
CA LEU A 123 -19.69 6.56 -7.78
C LEU A 123 -18.84 7.57 -7.00
N SER A 124 -19.43 8.21 -5.99
CA SER A 124 -18.72 9.13 -5.11
C SER A 124 -17.56 8.43 -4.39
N ILE A 125 -17.82 7.24 -3.83
CA ILE A 125 -16.79 6.43 -3.15
C ILE A 125 -15.64 6.06 -4.09
N GLU A 126 -15.94 5.58 -5.30
CA GLU A 126 -14.90 5.21 -6.26
C GLU A 126 -14.11 6.42 -6.75
N PHE A 127 -14.76 7.57 -6.92
CA PHE A 127 -14.08 8.82 -7.27
C PHE A 127 -13.06 9.23 -6.20
N ASP A 128 -13.47 9.24 -4.93
CA ASP A 128 -12.59 9.61 -3.81
C ASP A 128 -11.42 8.65 -3.65
N LYS A 129 -11.66 7.34 -3.83
CA LYS A 129 -10.60 6.33 -3.87
C LYS A 129 -9.60 6.64 -4.99
N LEU A 130 -10.08 6.87 -6.20
CA LEU A 130 -9.22 7.15 -7.36
C LEU A 130 -8.39 8.42 -7.14
N LEU A 131 -9.00 9.50 -6.64
CA LEU A 131 -8.30 10.75 -6.35
C LEU A 131 -7.21 10.54 -5.29
N THR A 132 -7.55 9.87 -4.20
CA THR A 132 -6.63 9.58 -3.08
C THR A 132 -5.44 8.74 -3.54
N ILE A 133 -5.69 7.70 -4.33
CA ILE A 133 -4.66 6.82 -4.90
C ILE A 133 -3.80 7.59 -5.91
N SER A 134 -4.42 8.38 -6.78
CA SER A 134 -3.71 9.18 -7.79
C SER A 134 -2.77 10.20 -7.15
N ASN A 135 -3.18 10.85 -6.06
CA ASN A 135 -2.31 11.76 -5.31
C ASN A 135 -1.07 11.04 -4.76
N LEU A 136 -1.22 9.81 -4.25
CA LEU A 136 -0.09 9.00 -3.81
C LEU A 136 0.81 8.58 -4.98
N GLU A 137 0.24 8.22 -6.13
CA GLU A 137 1.03 7.92 -7.33
C GLU A 137 1.83 9.15 -7.81
N VAL A 138 1.22 10.34 -7.80
CA VAL A 138 1.92 11.59 -8.16
C VAL A 138 3.07 11.84 -7.19
N TRP A 139 2.84 11.68 -5.89
CA TRP A 139 3.91 11.77 -4.89
C TRP A 139 5.02 10.75 -5.17
N LEU A 140 4.69 9.48 -5.43
CA LEU A 140 5.70 8.47 -5.77
C LEU A 140 6.47 8.83 -7.04
N LYS A 141 5.79 9.32 -8.10
CA LYS A 141 6.43 9.75 -9.37
C LYS A 141 7.44 10.86 -9.14
N SER A 142 7.25 11.70 -8.11
CA SER A 142 8.20 12.76 -7.75
C SER A 142 9.49 12.23 -7.11
N LYS A 143 9.48 10.99 -6.59
CA LYS A 143 10.63 10.35 -5.94
C LYS A 143 11.39 9.49 -6.95
N ASP A 144 12.68 9.78 -7.13
CA ASP A 144 13.55 9.02 -8.03
C ASP A 144 13.75 7.57 -7.54
N PRO A 145 13.52 6.56 -8.40
CA PRO A 145 13.66 5.15 -8.02
C PRO A 145 15.03 4.74 -7.49
N GLU A 146 16.11 5.22 -8.11
CA GLU A 146 17.47 4.81 -7.74
C GLU A 146 17.95 5.52 -6.47
N ALA A 147 17.55 6.78 -6.27
CA ALA A 147 17.76 7.50 -5.02
C ALA A 147 17.04 6.80 -3.85
N CYS A 148 15.80 6.36 -4.04
CA CYS A 148 15.08 5.58 -3.03
C CYS A 148 15.83 4.28 -2.67
N LYS A 149 16.24 3.49 -3.68
CA LYS A 149 17.02 2.26 -3.44
C LYS A 149 18.32 2.56 -2.71
N ALA A 150 19.07 3.59 -3.11
CA ALA A 150 20.32 3.97 -2.47
C ALA A 150 20.11 4.34 -0.99
N ILE A 151 19.06 5.11 -0.68
CA ILE A 151 18.69 5.45 0.71
C ILE A 151 18.36 4.18 1.50
N LEU A 152 17.59 3.26 0.92
CA LEU A 152 17.23 2.00 1.56
C LEU A 152 18.44 1.09 1.82
N ILE A 153 19.38 1.01 0.87
CA ILE A 153 20.66 0.28 1.02
C ILE A 153 21.48 0.90 2.16
N LEU A 154 21.66 2.23 2.14
CA LEU A 154 22.44 2.93 3.16
C LEU A 154 21.83 2.81 4.56
N ALA A 155 20.51 2.66 4.65
CA ALA A 155 19.80 2.43 5.90
C ALA A 155 19.68 0.94 6.29
N GLY A 156 20.19 0.01 5.48
CA GLY A 156 20.28 -1.42 5.79
C GLY A 156 19.01 -2.23 5.52
N TYR A 157 18.18 -1.81 4.57
CA TYR A 157 16.93 -2.49 4.19
C TYR A 157 17.03 -3.35 2.93
N LEU A 158 18.08 -3.15 2.14
CA LEU A 158 18.42 -3.86 0.90
C LEU A 158 19.89 -4.28 0.98
#